data_AF-K1UFE6-F1
#
_entry.id   AF-K1UFE6-F1
#
_cell.length_a   1.000
_cell.length_b   1.000
_cell.length_c   1.000
_cell.angle_alpha   90.00
_cell.angle_beta   90.00
_cell.angle_gamma   90.00
#
_symmetry.space_group_name_H-M   'P 1'
#
loop_
_entity.id
_entity.type
_entity.pdbx_description
1 polymer ?
#
loop_
_entity_poly.entity_id
_entity_poly.type
_entity_poly.pdbx_seq_one_letter_code
_entity_poly.pdbx_strand_id
1 'polypeptide(L)' 'MYAYYCLHKFHWTPSFFMSLDKNERAFVIASINARVEQEEEESKKVGKVR' A
#
# COMPACT_ATOMS: atom_id res chain seq x y z
N MET A 1 1.35 0.89 -8.97
CA MET A 1 2.52 0.01 -8.71
C MET A 1 2.31 -0.73 -7.38
N TYR A 2 1.29 -1.58 -7.29
CA TYR A 2 0.91 -2.27 -6.04
C TYR A 2 1.73 -3.54 -5.79
N ALA A 3 2.05 -4.29 -6.84
CA ALA A 3 2.87 -5.51 -6.75
C ALA A 3 4.28 -5.25 -6.18
N TYR A 4 4.89 -4.11 -6.51
CA TYR A 4 6.17 -3.69 -5.93
C TYR A 4 6.06 -3.37 -4.43
N TYR A 5 4.99 -2.68 -4.02
CA TYR A 5 4.74 -2.39 -2.60
C TYR A 5 4.52 -3.68 -1.80
N CYS A 6 3.77 -4.64 -2.36
CA CYS A 6 3.59 -5.97 -1.80
C CYS A 6 4.93 -6.72 -1.67
N LEU A 7 5.80 -6.65 -2.68
CA LEU A 7 7.12 -7.27 -2.63
C LEU A 7 8.04 -6.63 -1.58
N HIS A 8 8.06 -5.30 -1.50
CA HIS A 8 9.00 -4.57 -0.66
C HIS A 8 8.57 -4.50 0.82
N LYS A 9 7.26 -4.39 1.10
CA LYS A 9 6.72 -4.25 2.46
C LYS A 9 6.21 -5.57 3.03
N PHE A 10 5.55 -6.38 2.21
CA PHE A 10 4.94 -7.64 2.64
C PHE A 10 5.77 -8.87 2.24
N HIS A 11 6.86 -8.70 1.49
CA HIS A 11 7.69 -9.79 0.94
C HIS A 11 6.89 -10.79 0.11
N TRP A 12 5.78 -10.35 -0.47
CA TRP A 12 4.96 -11.18 -1.33
C TRP A 12 5.47 -11.15 -2.75
N THR A 13 5.65 -12.33 -3.34
CA THR A 13 6.02 -12.43 -4.75
C THR A 13 4.88 -11.88 -5.63
N PRO A 14 5.19 -11.26 -6.77
CA PRO A 14 4.15 -10.76 -7.69
C PRO A 14 3.17 -11.85 -8.11
N SER A 15 3.66 -13.08 -8.29
CA SER A 15 2.84 -14.25 -8.62
C SER A 15 1.87 -14.61 -7.50
N PHE A 16 2.27 -14.52 -6.22
CA PHE A 16 1.38 -14.73 -5.09
C PHE A 16 0.25 -13.69 -5.06
N PHE A 17 0.60 -12.40 -5.24
CA PHE A 17 -0.40 -11.34 -5.30
C PHE A 17 -1.38 -11.52 -6.48
N MET A 18 -0.91 -12.00 -7.62
CA MET A 18 -1.77 -12.32 -8.78
C MET A 18 -2.64 -13.57 -8.56
N SER A 19 -2.26 -14.46 -7.65
CA SER A 19 -3.01 -15.68 -7.32
C SER A 19 -4.13 -15.45 -6.30
N LEU A 20 -4.11 -14.33 -5.55
CA LEU A 20 -5.15 -14.00 -4.56
C LEU A 20 -6.53 -13.86 -5.20
N ASP A 21 -7.61 -14.04 -4.43
CA ASP A 21 -8.96 -13.80 -4.94
C ASP A 21 -9.15 -12.31 -5.31
N LYS A 22 -10.11 -12.01 -6.18
CA LYS A 22 -10.40 -10.62 -6.56
C LYS A 22 -10.75 -9.75 -5.34
N ASN A 23 -11.49 -10.31 -4.38
CA ASN A 23 -11.86 -9.59 -3.17
C ASN A 23 -10.65 -9.28 -2.27
N GLU A 24 -9.78 -10.26 -2.08
CA GLU A 24 -8.55 -10.09 -1.28
C GLU A 24 -7.60 -9.09 -1.93
N ARG A 25 -7.44 -9.14 -3.26
CA ARG A 25 -6.65 -8.14 -3.99
C ARG A 25 -7.20 -6.74 -3.81
N ALA A 26 -8.52 -6.58 -3.90
CA ALA A 26 -9.17 -5.29 -3.69
C ALA A 26 -8.94 -4.77 -2.26
N PHE A 27 -9.04 -5.65 -1.26
CA PHE A 27 -8.77 -5.30 0.14
C PHE A 27 -7.31 -4.86 0.38
N VAL A 28 -6.35 -5.59 -0.19
CA VAL A 28 -4.93 -5.24 -0.08
C VAL A 28 -4.65 -3.89 -0.75
N ILE A 29 -5.20 -3.65 -1.94
CA ILE A 29 -5.05 -2.36 -2.64
C ILE A 29 -5.66 -1.22 -1.82
N ALA A 30 -6.88 -1.39 -1.28
CA ALA A 30 -7.53 -0.40 -0.45
C ALA A 30 -6.71 -0.08 0.82
N SER A 31 -6.15 -1.11 1.46
CA SER A 31 -5.30 -0.95 2.64
C SER A 31 -4.01 -0.18 2.33
N ILE A 32 -3.40 -0.44 1.17
CA ILE A 32 -2.21 0.30 0.71
C ILE A 32 -2.56 1.77 0.47
N ASN A 33 -3.67 2.04 -0.22
CA ASN A 33 -4.12 3.42 -0.49
C ASN A 33 -4.39 4.18 0.81
N ALA A 34 -5.13 3.59 1.76
CA ALA A 34 -5.41 4.21 3.05
C ALA A 34 -4.12 4.57 3.81
N ARG A 35 -3.11 3.70 3.76
CA ARG A 35 -1.82 3.98 4.38
C ARG A 35 -1.04 5.10 3.68
N VAL A 36 -1.01 5.11 2.35
CA VAL A 36 -0.34 6.18 1.58
C VAL A 36 -0.99 7.54 1.85
N GLU A 37 -2.32 7.59 1.91
CA GLU A 37 -3.06 8.81 2.23
C GLU A 37 -2.73 9.31 3.64
N GLN A 38 -2.68 8.40 4.62
CA GLN A 38 -2.26 8.74 5.98
C GLN A 38 -0.80 9.24 6.03
N GLU A 39 0.13 8.56 5.35
CA GLU A 39 1.54 8.98 5.29
C GLU A 39 1.70 10.35 4.61
N GLU A 40 0.89 10.66 3.61
CA GLU A 40 0.85 11.98 2.97
C GLU A 40 0.32 13.05 3.93
N GLU A 41 -0.76 12.77 4.66
CA GLU A 41 -1.31 13.70 5.65
C GLU A 41 -0.34 13.96 6.80
N GLU A 42 0.33 12.92 7.30
CA GLU A 42 1.37 13.03 8.32
C GLU A 42 2.58 13.81 7.78
N SER A 43 2.99 13.59 6.53
CA SER A 43 4.07 14.36 5.88
C SER A 43 3.71 15.84 5.73
N LYS A 44 2.45 16.16 5.40
CA LYS A 44 1.95 17.56 5.35
C LYS A 44 1.92 18.20 6.72
N LYS A 45 1.59 17.45 7.78
CA LYS A 45 1.61 17.92 9.17
C LYS A 45 3.03 18.20 9.66
N VAL A 46 3.99 17.33 9.32
CA VAL A 46 5.42 17.49 9.67
C VAL A 46 6.06 18.65 8.89
N GLY A 47 5.71 18.84 7.62
CA GLY A 47 6.21 19.96 6.80
C GLY A 47 5.69 21.34 7.20
N LYS A 48 4.67 21.43 8.07
CA LYS A 48 4.09 22.68 8.56
C LYS A 48 4.69 23.16 9.88
N VAL A 49 5.69 22.46 10.41
CA VAL A 49 6.55 22.92 11.51
C VAL A 49 7.82 23.53 10.92
N ARG A 50 7.67 24.61 10.16
CA ARG A 50 8.75 25.58 9.92
C ARG A 50 8.18 26.94 9.53
#